data_AF-A0A842V1E1-F1
#
_entry.id   AF-A0A842V1E1-F1
#
_cell.length_a   1.000
_cell.length_b   1.000
_cell.length_c   1.000
_cell.angle_alpha   90.00
_cell.angle_beta   90.00
_cell.angle_gamma   90.00
#
_symmetry.space_group_name_H-M   'P 1'
#
loop_
_entity.id
_entity.type
_entity.pdbx_description
1 polymer ?
#
loop_
_entity_poly.entity_id
_entity_poly.type
_entity_poly.pdbx_seq_one_letter_code
_entity_poly.pdbx_strand_id
1 'polypeptide(L)'
;MALVGMIGNSGSSLNLRLIMHAARYTPSLIIDCANSADPHAFFPDVNIEQMMNMYIIEVEMLYKFRDIFLKVPDMIRKMGIRITVITASDHLFNYQDEIENRNISQHSWELMRKIGEKHPVIVGVKLGSVHQRFAEQYCHRLGGDNDRTHSLKPAYADRYHHR
;
A
#
# COMPACT_ATOMS: atom_id res chain seq x y z
N MET A 1 -5.04 -5.66 -16.54
CA MET A 1 -5.39 -4.80 -15.39
C MET A 1 -4.14 -4.00 -14.98
N ALA A 2 -4.27 -3.03 -14.09
CA ALA A 2 -3.26 -1.98 -13.88
C ALA A 2 -2.67 -2.01 -12.45
N LEU A 3 -1.34 -1.92 -12.36
CA LEU A 3 -0.66 -1.42 -11.17
C LEU A 3 -0.84 0.10 -11.12
N VAL A 4 -1.37 0.63 -10.01
CA VAL A 4 -1.65 2.07 -9.84
C VAL A 4 -0.87 2.60 -8.64
N GLY A 5 -0.17 3.72 -8.82
CA GLY A 5 0.45 4.46 -7.72
C GLY A 5 -0.47 5.56 -7.20
N MET A 6 -0.63 5.63 -5.88
CA MET A 6 -1.27 6.74 -5.18
C MET A 6 -0.19 7.58 -4.52
N ILE A 7 -0.06 8.83 -4.94
CA ILE A 7 0.96 9.78 -4.48
C ILE A 7 0.38 10.66 -3.38
N GLY A 8 1.16 10.87 -2.31
CA GLY A 8 0.78 11.79 -1.22
C GLY A 8 1.97 12.45 -0.54
N ASN A 9 1.73 13.63 0.03
CA ASN A 9 2.74 14.44 0.73
C ASN A 9 2.93 14.03 2.20
N SER A 10 1.88 13.51 2.83
CA SER A 10 1.92 12.97 4.19
C SER A 10 1.76 11.46 4.17
N GLY A 11 2.70 10.75 4.79
CA GLY A 11 2.67 9.28 4.86
C GLY A 11 1.43 8.76 5.59
N SER A 12 1.03 9.40 6.69
CA SER A 12 -0.14 8.99 7.48
C SER A 12 -1.46 9.17 6.72
N SER A 13 -1.65 10.31 6.04
CA SER A 13 -2.87 10.55 5.26
C SER A 13 -2.93 9.69 3.99
N LEU A 14 -1.78 9.40 3.37
CA LEU A 14 -1.68 8.49 2.24
C LEU A 14 -2.07 7.06 2.64
N ASN A 15 -1.45 6.53 3.71
CA ASN A 15 -1.66 5.16 4.16
C ASN A 15 -3.10 4.93 4.61
N LEU A 16 -3.69 5.88 5.35
CA LEU A 16 -5.09 5.79 5.76
C LEU A 16 -6.02 5.68 4.54
N ARG A 17 -5.81 6.49 3.50
CA ARG A 17 -6.63 6.42 2.28
C ARG A 17 -6.48 5.11 1.54
N LEU A 18 -5.27 4.56 1.49
CA LEU A 18 -5.01 3.26 0.91
C LEU A 18 -5.80 2.17 1.64
N ILE A 19 -5.75 2.16 2.98
CA ILE A 19 -6.50 1.21 3.81
C ILE A 19 -8.02 1.39 3.62
N MET A 20 -8.51 2.63 3.65
CA MET A 20 -9.92 2.93 3.38
C MET A 20 -10.35 2.53 1.97
N HIS A 21 -9.45 2.59 1.00
CA HIS A 21 -9.71 2.09 -0.34
C HIS A 21 -9.84 0.57 -0.33
N ALA A 22 -8.92 -0.15 0.33
CA ALA A 22 -9.01 -1.61 0.48
C ALA A 22 -10.35 -2.06 1.10
N ALA A 23 -10.79 -1.37 2.16
CA ALA A 23 -12.04 -1.65 2.87
C ALA A 23 -13.31 -1.57 1.99
N ARG A 24 -13.28 -0.82 0.88
CA ARG A 24 -14.40 -0.73 -0.08
C ARG A 24 -14.48 -1.93 -1.03
N TYR A 25 -13.43 -2.75 -1.09
CA TYR A 25 -13.29 -3.86 -2.03
C TYR A 25 -12.93 -5.16 -1.32
N THR A 26 -13.68 -5.51 -0.27
CA THR A 26 -13.51 -6.77 0.45
C THR A 26 -14.03 -7.97 -0.38
N PRO A 27 -13.38 -9.15 -0.31
CA PRO A 27 -12.15 -9.42 0.45
C PRO A 27 -10.92 -8.72 -0.14
N SER A 28 -10.11 -8.09 0.71
CA SER A 28 -8.96 -7.28 0.28
C SER A 28 -7.69 -7.69 1.01
N LEU A 29 -6.54 -7.55 0.34
CA LEU A 29 -5.23 -7.78 0.94
C LEU A 29 -4.51 -6.44 1.13
N ILE A 30 -4.00 -6.19 2.32
CA ILE A 30 -3.16 -5.05 2.68
C ILE A 30 -1.77 -5.57 3.01
N ILE A 31 -0.77 -5.11 2.27
CA ILE A 31 0.65 -5.28 2.60
C ILE A 31 1.07 -4.01 3.32
N ASP A 32 1.14 -4.08 4.64
CA ASP A 32 1.41 -2.93 5.48
C ASP A 32 2.91 -2.79 5.74
N CYS A 33 3.55 -1.95 4.93
CA CYS A 33 4.95 -1.59 5.11
C CYS A 33 5.09 -0.56 6.23
N ALA A 34 4.19 0.42 6.30
CA ALA A 34 4.31 1.59 7.15
C ALA A 34 3.70 1.43 8.56
N ASN A 35 3.35 0.21 8.96
CA ASN A 35 2.69 -0.10 10.24
C ASN A 35 1.52 0.88 10.53
N SER A 36 0.65 1.05 9.54
CA SER A 36 -0.45 2.03 9.55
C SER A 36 -1.84 1.38 9.63
N ALA A 37 -1.93 0.05 9.57
CA ALA A 37 -3.18 -0.70 9.61
C ALA A 37 -3.73 -0.84 11.05
N ASP A 38 -3.98 0.29 11.72
CA ASP A 38 -4.62 0.36 13.04
C ASP A 38 -6.16 0.39 12.92
N PRO A 39 -6.89 -0.66 13.38
CA PRO A 39 -8.35 -0.69 13.38
C PRO A 39 -9.03 0.51 14.03
N HIS A 40 -8.39 1.12 15.03
CA HIS A 40 -8.93 2.30 15.70
C HIS A 40 -8.91 3.55 14.82
N ALA A 41 -8.04 3.59 13.79
CA ALA A 41 -7.91 4.75 12.90
C ALA A 41 -9.01 4.83 11.83
N PHE A 42 -9.73 3.73 11.58
CA PHE A 42 -10.79 3.67 10.56
C PHE A 42 -12.15 3.18 11.09
N PHE A 43 -12.26 2.91 12.39
CA PHE A 43 -13.56 2.78 13.06
C PHE A 43 -14.14 4.17 13.40
N PRO A 44 -15.45 4.42 13.22
CA PRO A 44 -16.51 3.50 12.78
C PRO A 44 -16.75 3.51 11.26
N ASP A 45 -15.94 4.21 10.48
CA ASP A 45 -16.15 4.40 9.03
C ASP A 45 -16.07 3.07 8.23
N VAL A 46 -15.38 2.07 8.79
CA VAL A 46 -15.36 0.69 8.29
C VAL A 46 -16.08 -0.21 9.29
N ASN A 47 -17.07 -0.96 8.82
CA ASN A 47 -17.85 -1.86 9.68
C ASN A 47 -17.09 -3.17 9.99
N ILE A 48 -17.57 -3.91 11.00
CA ILE A 48 -16.93 -5.16 11.46
C ILE A 48 -16.85 -6.22 10.36
N GLU A 49 -17.89 -6.37 9.54
CA GLU A 49 -17.90 -7.35 8.46
C GLU A 49 -16.83 -7.03 7.40
N GLN A 50 -16.64 -5.76 7.07
CA GLN A 50 -15.57 -5.32 6.18
C GLN A 50 -14.20 -5.61 6.80
N MET A 51 -13.99 -5.25 8.07
CA MET A 51 -12.73 -5.52 8.78
C MET A 51 -12.39 -7.02 8.81
N MET A 52 -13.37 -7.90 9.04
CA MET A 52 -13.16 -9.35 9.03
C MET A 52 -12.73 -9.91 7.66
N ASN A 53 -12.99 -9.17 6.58
CA ASN A 53 -12.60 -9.53 5.21
C ASN A 53 -11.42 -8.69 4.69
N MET A 54 -10.73 -7.97 5.57
CA MET A 54 -9.46 -7.29 5.28
C MET A 54 -8.32 -8.14 5.84
N TYR A 55 -7.50 -8.69 4.95
CA TYR A 55 -6.32 -9.45 5.33
C TYR A 55 -5.11 -8.54 5.34
N ILE A 56 -4.36 -8.53 6.44
CA ILE A 56 -3.20 -7.65 6.62
C ILE A 56 -1.94 -8.50 6.76
N ILE A 57 -0.88 -8.11 6.06
CA ILE A 57 0.47 -8.66 6.21
C ILE A 57 1.40 -7.51 6.55
N GLU A 58 1.93 -7.52 7.76
CA GLU A 58 2.94 -6.58 8.19
C GLU A 58 4.29 -6.91 7.54
N VAL A 59 4.97 -5.88 7.03
CA VAL A 59 6.29 -5.98 6.41
C VAL A 59 7.22 -4.94 7.00
N GLU A 60 8.01 -5.38 7.97
CA GLU A 60 8.99 -4.56 8.71
C GLU A 60 10.41 -4.55 8.09
N MET A 61 10.67 -5.41 7.09
CA MET A 61 12.02 -5.59 6.52
C MET A 61 12.01 -5.69 5.01
N LEU A 62 13.06 -5.14 4.40
CA LEU A 62 13.28 -5.12 2.96
C LEU A 62 13.20 -6.49 2.28
N TYR A 63 13.87 -7.52 2.82
CA TYR A 63 13.85 -8.85 2.20
C TYR A 63 12.46 -9.51 2.28
N LYS A 64 11.74 -9.28 3.39
CA LYS A 64 10.34 -9.73 3.54
C LYS A 64 9.43 -9.07 2.49
N PHE A 65 9.70 -7.80 2.15
CA PHE A 65 8.95 -7.07 1.13
C PHE A 65 9.05 -7.69 -0.26
N ARG A 66 10.23 -8.15 -0.68
CA ARG A 66 10.35 -8.88 -1.96
C ARG A 66 9.63 -10.24 -1.90
N ASP A 67 9.90 -11.01 -0.85
CA ASP A 67 9.48 -12.40 -0.77
C ASP A 67 7.96 -12.55 -0.62
N ILE A 68 7.27 -11.54 -0.08
CA ILE A 68 5.81 -11.60 0.04
C ILE A 68 5.14 -11.61 -1.33
N PHE A 69 5.68 -10.91 -2.33
CA PHE A 69 5.08 -10.86 -3.68
C PHE A 69 5.12 -12.21 -4.40
N LEU A 70 6.01 -13.12 -4.01
CA LEU A 70 6.01 -14.50 -4.51
C LEU A 70 4.79 -15.30 -4.01
N LYS A 71 4.24 -14.93 -2.84
CA LYS A 71 3.10 -15.61 -2.19
C LYS A 71 1.76 -14.98 -2.52
N VAL A 72 1.74 -13.67 -2.84
CA VAL A 72 0.53 -12.90 -3.13
C VAL A 72 -0.39 -13.56 -4.19
N PRO A 73 0.09 -14.08 -5.33
CA PRO A 73 -0.78 -14.73 -6.32
C PRO A 73 -1.59 -15.91 -5.76
N ASP A 74 -0.96 -16.73 -4.91
CA ASP A 74 -1.60 -17.87 -4.28
C ASP A 74 -2.64 -17.42 -3.25
N MET A 75 -2.34 -16.36 -2.49
CA MET A 75 -3.29 -15.77 -1.54
C MET A 75 -4.51 -15.20 -2.25
N ILE A 76 -4.30 -14.46 -3.36
CA ILE A 76 -5.37 -13.90 -4.18
C ILE A 76 -6.35 -15.01 -4.60
N ARG A 77 -5.82 -16.11 -5.15
CA ARG A 77 -6.64 -17.25 -5.61
C ARG A 77 -7.36 -17.95 -4.45
N LYS A 78 -6.65 -18.26 -3.35
CA LYS A 78 -7.20 -19.06 -2.25
C LYS A 78 -8.24 -18.31 -1.43
N MET A 79 -8.07 -17.00 -1.27
CA MET A 79 -8.88 -16.17 -0.38
C MET A 79 -9.89 -15.30 -1.14
N GLY A 80 -9.90 -15.37 -2.48
CA GLY A 80 -10.82 -14.58 -3.31
C GLY A 80 -10.58 -13.08 -3.19
N ILE A 81 -9.32 -12.66 -3.04
CA ILE A 81 -8.95 -11.24 -2.89
C ILE A 81 -9.35 -10.48 -4.16
N ARG A 82 -10.03 -9.35 -3.99
CA ARG A 82 -10.49 -8.48 -5.09
C ARG A 82 -9.54 -7.33 -5.38
N ILE A 83 -8.78 -6.90 -4.37
CA ILE A 83 -7.75 -5.86 -4.51
C ILE A 83 -6.59 -6.12 -3.55
N THR A 84 -5.38 -5.79 -3.99
CA THR A 84 -4.21 -5.70 -3.13
C THR A 84 -3.81 -4.24 -2.99
N VAL A 85 -3.65 -3.79 -1.76
CA VAL A 85 -3.18 -2.45 -1.40
C VAL A 85 -1.85 -2.58 -0.66
N ILE A 86 -0.92 -1.68 -0.94
CA ILE A 86 0.42 -1.66 -0.36
C ILE A 86 0.64 -0.27 0.22
N THR A 87 0.88 -0.16 1.53
CA THR A 87 1.17 1.14 2.16
C THR A 87 2.58 1.62 1.78
N ALA A 88 2.88 2.91 1.98
CA ALA A 88 4.12 3.50 1.51
C ALA A 88 5.35 2.76 2.08
N SER A 89 6.23 2.29 1.20
CA SER A 89 7.34 1.40 1.57
C SER A 89 8.70 2.09 1.70
N ASP A 90 8.78 3.40 1.48
CA ASP A 90 10.04 4.15 1.37
C ASP A 90 11.01 3.95 2.54
N HIS A 91 10.47 3.82 3.75
CA HIS A 91 11.25 3.67 4.98
C HIS A 91 11.92 2.29 5.10
N LEU A 92 11.44 1.27 4.35
CA LEU A 92 12.04 -0.06 4.31
C LEU A 92 13.39 -0.07 3.57
N PHE A 93 13.73 1.01 2.84
CA PHE A 93 14.90 1.06 1.96
C PHE A 93 15.99 2.02 2.47
N ASN A 94 16.03 2.30 3.78
CA ASN A 94 16.99 3.19 4.42
C ASN A 94 18.31 2.50 4.87
N TYR A 95 18.77 1.48 4.15
CA TYR A 95 20.02 0.77 4.49
C TYR A 95 21.25 1.37 3.81
N GLN A 96 22.44 1.11 4.37
CA GLN A 96 23.72 1.65 3.87
C GLN A 96 24.12 1.13 2.48
N ASP A 97 23.60 -0.01 2.03
CA ASP A 97 23.88 -0.57 0.71
C ASP A 97 22.86 -0.08 -0.33
N GLU A 98 23.19 1.02 -1.00
CA GLU A 98 22.35 1.63 -2.03
C GLU A 98 22.14 0.72 -3.25
N ILE A 99 23.11 -0.13 -3.59
CA ILE A 99 23.04 -1.03 -4.75
C ILE A 99 22.04 -2.14 -4.45
N GLU A 100 22.15 -2.76 -3.27
CA GLU A 100 21.24 -3.79 -2.83
C GLU A 100 19.81 -3.26 -2.71
N ASN A 101 19.61 -2.10 -2.06
CA ASN A 101 18.31 -1.45 -1.95
C ASN A 101 17.66 -1.23 -3.32
N ARG A 102 18.45 -0.77 -4.29
CA ARG A 102 17.99 -0.54 -5.66
C ARG A 102 17.59 -1.84 -6.35
N ASN A 103 18.40 -2.89 -6.24
CA ASN A 103 18.12 -4.19 -6.84
C ASN A 103 16.84 -4.82 -6.27
N ILE A 104 16.68 -4.78 -4.94
CA ILE A 104 15.49 -5.30 -4.28
C ILE A 104 14.27 -4.46 -4.62
N SER A 105 14.40 -3.13 -4.65
CA SER A 105 13.32 -2.21 -5.07
C SER A 105 12.84 -2.58 -6.47
N GLN A 106 13.76 -2.60 -7.43
CA GLN A 106 13.44 -2.84 -8.83
C GLN A 106 12.75 -4.18 -9.01
N HIS A 107 13.27 -5.24 -8.39
CA HIS A 107 12.67 -6.57 -8.49
C HIS A 107 11.28 -6.63 -7.86
N SER A 108 11.08 -5.93 -6.72
CA SER A 108 9.76 -5.85 -6.08
C SER A 108 8.75 -5.14 -6.99
N TRP A 109 9.14 -4.05 -7.66
CA TRP A 109 8.31 -3.35 -8.64
C TRP A 109 7.98 -4.20 -9.87
N GLU A 110 8.92 -4.99 -10.37
CA GLU A 110 8.70 -5.96 -11.45
C GLU A 110 7.66 -7.03 -11.04
N LEU A 111 7.75 -7.56 -9.82
CA LEU A 111 6.80 -8.53 -9.29
C LEU A 111 5.41 -7.91 -9.11
N MET A 112 5.32 -6.70 -8.53
CA MET A 112 4.06 -5.96 -8.39
C MET A 112 3.40 -5.70 -9.74
N ARG A 113 4.18 -5.33 -10.76
CA ARG A 113 3.67 -5.12 -12.13
C ARG A 113 3.08 -6.41 -12.71
N LYS A 114 3.78 -7.55 -12.58
CA LYS A 114 3.30 -8.86 -13.03
C LYS A 114 2.00 -9.28 -12.34
N ILE A 115 1.86 -8.99 -11.04
CA ILE A 115 0.60 -9.20 -10.31
C ILE A 115 -0.48 -8.26 -10.86
N GLY A 116 -0.15 -6.99 -11.04
CA GLY A 116 -1.00 -5.93 -11.58
C GLY A 116 -1.65 -6.25 -12.93
N GLU A 117 -0.97 -7.03 -13.78
CA GLU A 117 -1.50 -7.47 -15.09
C GLU A 117 -2.81 -8.26 -14.95
N LYS A 118 -2.93 -9.07 -13.89
CA LYS A 118 -4.03 -10.01 -13.65
C LYS A 118 -4.94 -9.63 -12.48
N HIS A 119 -4.44 -8.81 -11.56
CA HIS A 119 -5.11 -8.47 -10.30
C HIS A 119 -4.93 -6.98 -9.98
N PRO A 120 -5.96 -6.26 -9.52
CA PRO A 120 -5.80 -4.86 -9.12
C PRO A 120 -4.81 -4.69 -7.98
N VAL A 121 -3.77 -3.87 -8.21
CA VAL A 121 -2.78 -3.52 -7.19
C VAL A 121 -2.68 -2.00 -7.09
N ILE A 122 -2.80 -1.48 -5.87
CA ILE A 122 -2.58 -0.07 -5.56
C ILE A 122 -1.42 0.05 -4.57
N VAL A 123 -0.46 0.90 -4.89
CA VAL A 123 0.72 1.13 -4.06
C VAL A 123 0.80 2.58 -3.62
N GLY A 124 1.07 2.80 -2.33
CA GLY A 124 1.39 4.10 -1.78
C GLY A 124 2.78 4.56 -2.18
N VAL A 125 2.87 5.79 -2.65
CA VAL A 125 4.11 6.42 -3.11
C VAL A 125 4.25 7.78 -2.42
N LYS A 126 5.29 7.95 -1.61
CA LYS A 126 5.57 9.26 -1.01
C LYS A 126 6.05 10.25 -2.09
N LEU A 127 5.47 11.45 -2.13
CA LEU A 127 5.91 12.47 -3.08
C LEU A 127 7.38 12.83 -2.84
N GLY A 128 8.17 12.91 -3.92
CA GLY A 128 9.58 13.27 -3.89
C GLY A 128 10.50 12.12 -3.47
N SER A 129 9.99 10.91 -3.27
CA SER A 129 10.83 9.76 -2.92
C SER A 129 11.45 9.10 -4.16
N VAL A 130 12.48 8.27 -3.93
CA VAL A 130 13.03 7.38 -4.97
C VAL A 130 11.95 6.44 -5.52
N HIS A 131 10.99 6.01 -4.69
CA HIS A 131 9.90 5.15 -5.12
C HIS A 131 8.93 5.84 -6.09
N GLN A 132 8.88 7.18 -6.11
CA GLN A 132 8.13 7.89 -7.15
C GLN A 132 8.69 7.60 -8.55
N ARG A 133 10.00 7.60 -8.73
CA ARG A 133 10.62 7.30 -10.05
C ARG A 133 10.33 5.87 -10.50
N PHE A 134 10.35 4.92 -9.57
CA PHE A 134 9.93 3.55 -9.89
C PHE A 134 8.44 3.49 -10.23
N ALA A 135 7.59 4.18 -9.47
CA ALA A 135 6.18 4.23 -9.75
C ALA A 135 5.90 4.81 -11.16
N GLU A 136 6.63 5.84 -11.59
CA GLU A 136 6.55 6.42 -12.94
C GLU A 136 6.91 5.41 -14.05
N GLN A 137 7.81 4.46 -13.77
CA GLN A 137 8.23 3.43 -14.72
C GLN A 137 7.30 2.21 -14.76
N TYR A 138 6.78 1.80 -13.60
CA TYR A 138 6.09 0.51 -13.43
C TYR A 138 4.58 0.63 -13.34
N CYS A 139 4.04 1.74 -12.82
CA CYS A 139 2.60 1.93 -12.73
C CYS A 139 2.01 2.31 -14.09
N HIS A 140 0.84 1.75 -14.39
CA HIS A 140 0.05 2.19 -15.53
C HIS A 140 -0.49 3.62 -15.33
N ARG A 141 -0.76 4.00 -14.08
CA ARG A 141 -1.23 5.33 -13.72
C ARG A 141 -0.65 5.74 -12.38
N LEU A 142 -0.30 7.01 -12.27
CA LEU A 142 -0.05 7.69 -11.01
C LEU A 142 -1.16 8.71 -10.76
N GLY A 143 -1.79 8.65 -9.59
CA GLY A 143 -2.77 9.63 -9.14
C GLY A 143 -2.31 10.30 -7.85
N GLY A 144 -2.56 11.60 -7.70
CA GLY A 144 -2.32 12.35 -6.46
C GLY A 144 -3.61 12.73 -5.74
N ASP A 145 -3.48 13.52 -4.66
CA ASP A 145 -4.52 14.04 -3.75
C ASP A 145 -5.85 14.57 -4.36
N ASN A 146 -5.96 14.71 -5.69
CA ASN A 146 -7.04 15.44 -6.36
C ASN A 146 -8.10 14.60 -7.07
N ASP A 147 -8.05 13.26 -7.04
CA ASP A 147 -9.12 12.43 -7.62
C ASP A 147 -10.25 12.21 -6.60
N ARG A 148 -11.16 13.19 -6.51
CA ARG A 148 -12.60 13.11 -6.18
C ARG A 148 -13.08 11.90 -5.35
N THR A 149 -12.40 11.59 -4.25
CA THR A 149 -12.88 10.65 -3.24
C THR A 149 -13.27 11.46 -2.03
N HIS A 150 -14.56 11.83 -2.02
CA HIS A 150 -15.31 12.40 -0.90
C HIS A 150 -14.55 12.50 0.42
N SER A 151 -14.22 13.74 0.80
CA SER A 151 -14.41 14.28 2.16
C SER A 151 -14.32 13.26 3.30
N LEU A 152 -13.15 12.73 3.57
CA LEU A 152 -12.82 12.25 4.91
C LEU A 152 -12.28 13.48 5.66
N LYS A 153 -13.08 14.01 6.58
CA LYS A 153 -12.66 15.14 7.43
C LYS A 153 -11.44 14.70 8.25
N PRO A 154 -10.33 15.45 8.23
CA PRO A 154 -9.17 15.15 9.05
C PRO A 154 -9.48 15.55 10.50
N ALA A 155 -10.10 14.65 11.27
CA ALA A 155 -10.33 14.87 12.69
C ALA A 155 -9.45 13.97 13.59
N TYR A 156 -8.82 12.93 13.02
CA TYR A 156 -8.15 11.89 13.81
C TYR A 156 -6.63 11.80 13.58
N ALA A 157 -6.07 12.44 12.54
CA ALA A 157 -4.64 12.38 12.25
C ALA A 157 -3.77 13.22 13.22
N ASP A 158 -4.33 14.29 13.83
CA ASP A 158 -3.55 15.22 14.66
C ASP A 158 -3.40 14.79 16.13
N ARG A 159 -4.02 13.69 16.57
CA ARG A 159 -3.96 13.28 17.99
C ARG A 159 -2.78 12.38 18.37
N TYR A 160 -1.97 11.94 17.42
CA TYR A 160 -0.94 10.91 17.66
C TYR A 160 0.51 11.41 17.68
N HIS A 161 0.78 12.71 17.53
CA HIS A 161 2.13 13.28 17.64
C HIS A 161 2.49 13.84 19.02
N HIS A 162 1.72 13.51 20.07
CA HIS A 162 2.03 13.86 21.45
C HIS A 162 2.03 12.64 22.36
N ARG A 163 2.96 11.70 22.15
CA ARG A 163 3.49 10.80 23.18
C ARG A 163 4.94 10.47 22.91
#